data_AF-F0GKC4-F1
#
_entry.id   AF-F0GKC4-F1
#
_cell.length_a   1.000
_cell.length_b   1.000
_cell.length_c   1.000
_cell.angle_alpha   90.00
_cell.angle_beta   90.00
_cell.angle_gamma   90.00
#
_symmetry.space_group_name_H-M   'P 1'
#
loop_
_entity.id
_entity.type
_entity.pdbx_description
1 polymer ?
#
loop_
_entity_poly.entity_id
_entity_poly.type
_entity_poly.pdbx_seq_one_letter_code
_entity_poly.pdbx_strand_id
1 'polypeptide(L)'
;VDLSGELRERQRDTIASAAPAQVAKVRWLDALPERFDGVVVGNEVLDAMPVRLFAKGDGAWRERGVAVDARQAFVFDDRPVAPDAL
;
A
#
# COMPACT_ATOMS: atom_id res chain seq x y z
N VAL A 1 -6.84 1.64 11.04
CA VAL A 1 -7.34 0.84 9.90
C VAL A 1 -6.24 -0.13 9.56
N ASP A 2 -6.53 -1.42 9.50
CA ASP A 2 -5.52 -2.42 9.18
C ASP A 2 -6.12 -3.47 8.25
N LEU A 3 -5.43 -3.77 7.15
CA LEU A 3 -5.88 -4.72 6.13
C LEU A 3 -5.49 -6.15 6.49
N SER A 4 -4.54 -6.35 7.42
CA SER A 4 -4.05 -7.68 7.81
C SER A 4 -4.50 -8.06 9.21
N GLY A 5 -5.01 -9.29 9.38
CA GLY A 5 -5.33 -9.85 10.69
C GLY A 5 -4.08 -10.11 11.55
N GLU A 6 -2.96 -10.49 10.94
CA GLU A 6 -1.70 -10.79 11.64
C GLU A 6 -1.12 -9.56 12.34
N LEU A 7 -1.20 -8.38 11.70
CA LEU A 7 -0.69 -7.14 12.26
C LEU A 7 -1.47 -6.71 13.50
N ARG A 8 -2.77 -7.01 13.57
CA ARG A 8 -3.62 -6.64 14.72
C ARG A 8 -3.19 -7.34 16.00
N GLU A 9 -2.85 -8.62 15.93
CA GLU A 9 -2.39 -9.38 17.10
C GLU A 9 -1.06 -8.83 17.61
N ARG A 10 -0.09 -8.65 16.72
CA ARG A 10 1.23 -8.08 17.07
C ARG A 10 1.12 -6.67 17.65
N GLN A 11 0.26 -5.82 17.10
CA GLN A 11 0.01 -4.48 17.63
C GLN A 11 -0.64 -4.53 19.01
N ARG A 12 -1.62 -5.43 19.22
CA ARG A 12 -2.27 -5.61 20.53
C ARG A 12 -1.26 -5.99 21.60
N ASP A 13 -0.40 -6.97 21.31
CA ASP A 13 0.63 -7.42 22.26
C ASP A 13 1.62 -6.29 22.56
N THR A 14 2.05 -5.55 21.54
CA THR A 14 2.96 -4.41 21.68
C THR A 14 2.35 -3.33 22.57
N ILE A 15 1.09 -2.95 22.34
CA ILE A 15 0.40 -1.92 23.13
C ILE A 15 0.10 -2.41 24.55
N ALA A 16 -0.30 -3.67 24.71
CA ALA A 16 -0.53 -4.25 26.03
C ALA A 16 0.75 -4.25 26.89
N SER A 17 1.91 -4.48 26.25
CA SER A 17 3.22 -4.43 26.91
C SER A 17 3.68 -3.00 27.19
N ALA A 18 3.65 -2.11 26.19
CA ALA A 18 4.25 -0.77 26.29
C ALA A 18 3.32 0.28 26.93
N ALA A 19 2.00 0.11 26.80
CA ALA A 19 0.99 1.07 27.26
C ALA A 19 -0.29 0.37 27.77
N PRO A 20 -0.19 -0.51 28.80
CA PRO A 20 -1.29 -1.35 29.27
C PRO A 20 -2.57 -0.58 29.61
N ALA A 21 -2.46 0.62 30.20
CA ALA A 21 -3.62 1.45 30.55
C ALA A 21 -4.40 2.01 29.34
N GLN A 22 -3.80 1.99 28.15
CA GLN A 22 -4.42 2.54 26.93
C GLN A 22 -5.04 1.48 26.03
N VAL A 23 -4.75 0.19 26.25
CA VAL A 23 -5.19 -0.90 25.36
C VAL A 23 -6.71 -0.92 25.16
N ALA A 24 -7.48 -0.62 26.20
CA ALA A 24 -8.95 -0.61 26.16
C ALA A 24 -9.53 0.52 25.29
N LYS A 25 -8.74 1.54 24.95
CA LYS A 25 -9.15 2.66 24.09
C LYS A 25 -8.91 2.38 22.61
N VAL A 26 -8.11 1.37 22.29
CA VAL A 26 -7.73 1.06 20.91
C VAL A 26 -8.84 0.25 20.24
N ARG A 27 -9.24 0.69 19.04
CA ARG A 27 -10.15 -0.03 18.16
C ARG A 27 -9.48 -0.26 16.82
N TRP A 28 -9.48 -1.52 16.36
CA TRP A 28 -9.02 -1.89 15.04
C TRP A 28 -10.20 -1.86 14.07
N LEU A 29 -10.13 -0.98 13.08
CA LEU A 29 -11.14 -0.83 12.04
C LEU A 29 -10.67 -1.52 10.75
N ASP A 30 -11.58 -2.17 10.03
CA ASP A 30 -11.28 -2.80 8.73
C ASP A 30 -11.19 -1.78 7.58
N ALA A 31 -11.87 -0.63 7.72
CA ALA A 31 -11.90 0.44 6.73
C ALA A 31 -11.88 1.82 7.39
N LEU A 32 -11.52 2.85 6.63
CA LEU A 32 -11.67 4.24 7.05
C LEU A 32 -13.16 4.60 7.11
N PRO A 33 -13.63 5.28 8.16
CA PRO A 33 -15.01 5.76 8.22
C PRO A 33 -15.23 6.87 7.17
N GLU A 34 -16.48 7.06 6.75
CA GLU A 34 -16.84 8.13 5.79
C GLU A 34 -16.49 9.53 6.30
N ARG A 35 -16.52 9.72 7.62
CA ARG A 35 -16.15 10.97 8.30
C ARG A 35 -15.34 10.66 9.55
N PHE A 36 -14.36 11.50 9.84
CA PHE A 36 -13.53 11.40 11.03
C PHE A 36 -13.21 12.80 11.55
N ASP A 37 -13.28 12.96 12.87
CA ASP A 37 -12.86 14.18 13.57
C ASP A 37 -11.77 13.79 14.57
N GLY A 38 -10.56 14.32 14.35
CA GLY A 38 -9.37 13.95 15.11
C GLY A 38 -8.09 14.06 14.29
N VAL A 39 -7.05 13.35 14.74
CA VAL A 39 -5.72 13.37 14.09
C VAL A 39 -5.44 12.01 13.46
N VAL A 40 -4.96 12.02 12.21
CA VAL A 40 -4.54 10.83 11.47
C VAL A 40 -3.02 10.75 11.46
N VAL A 41 -2.48 9.57 11.73
CA VAL A 41 -1.05 9.26 11.62
C VAL A 41 -0.87 8.12 10.62
N GLY A 42 -0.04 8.34 9.61
CA GLY A 42 0.33 7.34 8.61
C GLY A 42 1.83 7.38 8.35
N ASN A 43 2.61 6.79 9.26
CA ASN A 43 4.07 6.75 9.13
C ASN A 43 4.48 5.74 8.05
N GLU A 44 5.19 6.18 7.01
CA GLU A 44 5.71 5.33 5.93
C GLU A 44 4.63 4.46 5.24
N VAL A 45 3.39 4.95 5.23
CA VAL A 45 2.28 4.22 4.59
C VAL A 45 2.19 4.56 3.10
N LEU A 46 2.55 5.80 2.72
CA LEU A 46 2.37 6.29 1.35
C LEU A 46 3.36 5.69 0.36
N ASP A 47 4.61 5.46 0.78
CA ASP A 47 5.65 4.87 -0.07
C ASP A 47 5.43 3.37 -0.34
N ALA A 48 4.70 2.68 0.54
CA ALA A 48 4.32 1.29 0.38
C ALA A 48 3.09 1.08 -0.52
N MET A 49 2.39 2.15 -0.92
CA MET A 49 1.23 2.04 -1.81
C MET A 49 1.66 1.60 -3.22
N PRO A 50 0.91 0.71 -3.89
CA PRO A 50 1.21 0.31 -5.26
C PRO A 50 1.29 1.51 -6.21
N VAL A 51 2.33 1.53 -7.05
CA VAL A 51 2.55 2.57 -8.05
C VAL A 51 2.55 1.99 -9.46
N ARG A 52 2.16 2.81 -10.44
CA ARG A 52 2.37 2.53 -11.86
C ARG A 52 3.68 3.16 -12.31
N LEU A 53 4.44 2.44 -13.13
CA LEU A 53 5.71 2.91 -13.65
C LEU A 53 5.53 3.42 -15.09
N PHE A 54 6.18 4.53 -15.42
CA PHE A 54 6.16 5.09 -16.76
C PHE A 54 7.57 5.38 -17.25
N ALA A 55 7.85 5.01 -18.50
CA ALA A 55 9.12 5.24 -19.16
C ALA A 55 8.90 6.13 -20.39
N LYS A 56 9.82 7.07 -20.63
CA LYS A 56 9.79 7.94 -21.82
C LYS A 56 10.83 7.45 -22.82
N GLY A 57 10.40 7.14 -24.04
CA GLY A 57 11.24 6.68 -25.15
C GLY A 57 10.61 7.04 -26.49
N ASP A 58 11.44 7.30 -27.51
CA ASP A 58 10.98 7.65 -28.87
C ASP A 58 9.95 8.80 -28.93
N GLY A 59 10.06 9.76 -28.01
CA GLY A 59 9.15 10.90 -27.92
C GLY A 59 7.79 10.60 -27.27
N ALA A 60 7.53 9.36 -26.85
CA ALA A 60 6.27 8.94 -26.23
C ALA A 60 6.46 8.40 -24.80
N TRP A 61 5.42 8.51 -23.98
CA TRP A 61 5.34 7.79 -22.72
C TRP A 61 4.81 6.38 -22.95
N ARG A 62 5.36 5.42 -22.20
CA ARG A 62 4.95 4.02 -22.17
C ARG A 62 4.75 3.61 -20.72
N GLU A 63 3.74 2.79 -20.46
CA GLU A 63 3.56 2.19 -19.14
C GLU A 63 4.46 0.96 -19.02
N ARG A 64 5.20 0.89 -17.92
CA ARG A 64 6.11 -0.21 -17.61
C ARG A 64 5.41 -1.23 -16.73
N GLY A 65 5.08 -2.36 -17.32
CA GLY A 65 4.51 -3.51 -16.63
C GLY A 65 5.54 -4.60 -16.33
N VAL A 66 5.04 -5.75 -15.88
CA VAL A 66 5.83 -6.97 -15.66
C VAL A 66 5.39 -8.03 -16.67
N ALA A 67 6.36 -8.72 -17.27
CA ALA A 67 6.17 -9.88 -18.13
C ALA A 67 7.06 -11.05 -17.67
N VAL A 68 6.89 -12.20 -18.30
CA VAL A 68 7.70 -13.40 -18.06
C VAL A 68 8.49 -13.71 -19.32
N ASP A 69 9.80 -13.89 -19.20
CA ASP A 69 10.66 -14.23 -20.32
C ASP A 69 10.68 -15.74 -20.64
N ALA A 70 11.43 -16.13 -21.68
CA ALA A 70 11.57 -17.53 -22.07
C ALA A 70 12.21 -18.44 -21.00
N ARG A 71 12.86 -17.86 -19.98
CA ARG A 71 13.49 -18.56 -18.85
C ARG A 71 12.61 -18.56 -17.60
N GLN A 72 11.36 -18.11 -17.71
CA GLN A 72 10.42 -17.97 -16.60
C GLN A 72 10.85 -16.93 -15.54
N ALA A 73 11.66 -15.93 -15.93
CA ALA A 73 12.04 -14.82 -15.07
C ALA A 73 11.12 -13.61 -15.27
N PHE A 74 10.87 -12.86 -14.19
CA PHE A 74 10.19 -11.57 -14.28
C PHE A 74 11.06 -10.53 -14.97
N VAL A 75 10.50 -9.85 -15.97
CA VAL A 75 11.16 -8.77 -16.72
C VAL A 75 10.23 -7.56 -16.84
N PHE A 76 10.80 -6.37 -16.99
CA PHE A 76 10.02 -5.19 -17.35
C PHE A 76 9.63 -5.23 -18.83
N ASP A 77 8.42 -4.76 -19.12
CA ASP A 77 7.88 -4.67 -20.48
C ASP A 77 7.14 -3.33 -20.65
N ASP A 78 7.61 -2.52 -21.60
CA ASP A 78 7.12 -1.14 -21.83
C ASP A 78 6.05 -1.13 -22.93
N ARG A 79 4.78 -0.93 -22.54
CA ARG A 79 3.60 -0.98 -23.43
C ARG A 79 3.02 0.42 -23.70
N PRO A 80 2.30 0.62 -24.82
CA PRO A 80 1.55 1.85 -25.03
C PRO A 80 0.65 2.16 -23.84
N VAL A 81 0.59 3.43 -23.44
CA VAL A 81 -0.26 3.89 -22.34
C VAL A 81 -1.73 3.66 -22.72
N ALA A 82 -2.47 2.95 -21.87
CA ALA A 82 -3.89 2.70 -22.09
C ALA A 82 -4.70 4.02 -21.95
N PRO A 83 -5.84 4.17 -22.66
CA PRO A 83 -6.63 5.41 -22.63
C PRO A 83 -7.19 5.77 -21.24
N ASP A 84 -7.36 4.77 -20.38
CA ASP A 84 -7.84 4.86 -18.99
C ASP A 84 -6.70 4.99 -17.97
N ALA A 85 -5.48 5.28 -18.43
CA ALA A 85 -4.31 5.33 -17.57
C ALA A 85 -4.20 6.60 -16.69
N LEU A 86 -5.17 7.51 -16.76
CA LEU A 86 -5.23 8.77 -16.01
C LEU A 86 -6.49 8.86 -15.15
#